data_AF-A0A3B0SES8-F1
#
_entry.id   AF-A0A3B0SES8-F1
#
_cell.length_a   1.000
_cell.length_b   1.000
_cell.length_c   1.000
_cell.angle_alpha   90.00
_cell.angle_beta   90.00
_cell.angle_gamma   90.00
#
_symmetry.space_group_name_H-M   'P 1'
#
loop_
_entity.id
_entity.type
_entity.pdbx_description
1 polymer ?
#
loop_
_entity_poly.entity_id
_entity_poly.type
_entity_poly.pdbx_seq_one_letter_code
_entity_poly.pdbx_strand_id
1 'polypeptide(L)'
;MAQRYFTPALFTFIRDLKANNDREWFHENKQRYEDVVREPAKDFIDAFATPLGKITEHFVADTRSVGGSLFRIHRDTRFSKDKTPYKTHVGIHFRHIASRDNVHAPGMYVHLEPGACFVGAGLWRPATADAYKIREAIADDPGRWKRAT
;
A
#
# COMPACT_ATOMS: atom_id res chain seq x y z
N MET A 1 -12.36 7.68 -20.97
CA MET A 1 -12.82 6.59 -20.08
C MET A 1 -11.81 6.42 -18.96
N ALA A 2 -12.23 6.06 -17.74
CA ALA A 2 -11.30 5.79 -16.65
C ALA A 2 -10.46 4.53 -16.96
N GLN A 3 -9.13 4.64 -16.92
CA GLN A 3 -8.22 3.51 -17.11
C GLN A 3 -8.37 2.53 -15.95
N ARG A 4 -8.50 1.23 -16.26
CA ARG A 4 -8.60 0.16 -15.26
C ARG A 4 -7.26 -0.56 -15.16
N TYR A 5 -6.59 -0.42 -14.02
CA TYR A 5 -5.31 -1.10 -13.76
C TYR A 5 -5.52 -2.51 -13.20
N PHE A 6 -6.45 -2.67 -12.26
CA PHE A 6 -6.70 -3.95 -11.62
C PHE A 6 -7.89 -4.67 -12.25
N THR A 7 -7.69 -5.94 -12.62
CA THR A 7 -8.72 -6.79 -13.22
C THR A 7 -9.04 -7.97 -12.30
N PRO A 8 -10.12 -8.73 -12.56
CA PRO A 8 -10.42 -9.95 -11.80
C PRO A 8 -9.25 -10.95 -11.76
N ALA A 9 -8.34 -10.93 -12.76
CA ALA A 9 -7.19 -11.82 -12.82
C ALA A 9 -6.25 -11.65 -11.62
N LEU A 10 -6.07 -10.42 -11.11
CA LEU A 10 -5.31 -10.14 -9.88
C LEU A 10 -5.90 -10.93 -8.71
N PHE A 11 -7.21 -10.80 -8.50
CA PHE A 11 -7.88 -11.45 -7.37
C PHE A 11 -7.91 -12.98 -7.52
N THR A 12 -8.01 -13.49 -8.74
CA THR A 12 -7.84 -14.93 -9.01
C THR A 12 -6.43 -15.39 -8.65
N PHE A 13 -5.40 -14.67 -9.06
CA PHE A 13 -4.02 -15.01 -8.68
C PHE A 13 -3.82 -15.02 -7.17
N ILE A 14 -4.34 -14.02 -6.45
CA ILE A 14 -4.21 -13.96 -4.99
C ILE A 14 -4.96 -15.11 -4.30
N ARG A 15 -6.11 -15.56 -4.83
CA ARG A 15 -6.80 -16.76 -4.33
C ARG A 15 -5.98 -18.03 -4.56
N ASP A 16 -5.42 -18.20 -5.76
CA ASP A 16 -4.61 -19.38 -6.08
C ASP A 16 -3.33 -19.41 -5.25
N LEU A 17 -2.67 -18.26 -5.07
CA LEU A 17 -1.51 -18.11 -4.19
C LEU A 17 -1.85 -18.45 -2.74
N LYS A 18 -3.04 -18.07 -2.26
CA LYS A 18 -3.48 -18.41 -0.90
C LYS A 18 -3.66 -19.93 -0.74
N ALA A 19 -4.14 -20.62 -1.78
CA ALA A 19 -4.30 -22.08 -1.76
C ALA A 19 -2.96 -22.82 -1.90
N ASN A 20 -1.97 -22.23 -2.60
CA ASN A 20 -0.68 -22.84 -2.92
C ASN A 20 0.48 -21.95 -2.46
N ASN A 21 0.50 -21.55 -1.17
CA ASN A 21 1.46 -20.58 -0.66
C ASN A 21 2.82 -21.23 -0.33
N ASP A 22 3.49 -21.68 -1.37
CA ASP A 22 4.84 -22.25 -1.32
C ASP A 22 5.71 -21.70 -2.46
N ARG A 23 7.03 -21.91 -2.35
CA ARG A 23 8.01 -21.32 -3.25
C ARG A 23 8.03 -21.95 -4.64
N GLU A 24 7.71 -23.24 -4.73
CA GLU A 24 7.74 -23.98 -5.99
C GLU A 24 6.59 -23.51 -6.87
N TRP A 25 5.38 -23.49 -6.32
CA TRP A 25 4.20 -22.97 -7.01
C TRP A 25 4.38 -21.52 -7.44
N PHE A 26 4.92 -20.67 -6.56
CA PHE A 26 5.17 -19.27 -6.92
C PHE A 26 6.21 -19.12 -8.03
N HIS A 27 7.25 -19.95 -8.04
CA HIS A 27 8.27 -19.92 -9.09
C HIS A 27 7.66 -20.23 -10.46
N GLU A 28 6.82 -21.26 -10.54
CA GLU A 28 6.10 -21.64 -11.77
C GLU A 28 5.10 -20.56 -12.21
N ASN A 29 4.48 -19.87 -11.26
CA ASN A 29 3.47 -18.83 -11.51
C ASN A 29 4.05 -17.41 -11.51
N LYS A 30 5.38 -17.27 -11.52
CA LYS A 30 6.04 -15.97 -11.37
C LYS A 30 5.67 -15.00 -12.49
N GLN A 31 5.66 -15.47 -13.74
CA GLN A 31 5.29 -14.60 -14.86
C GLN A 31 3.86 -14.08 -14.73
N ARG A 32 2.92 -14.95 -14.33
CA ARG A 32 1.54 -14.55 -14.05
C ARG A 32 1.47 -13.48 -12.96
N TYR A 33 2.27 -13.59 -11.89
CA TYR A 33 2.38 -12.54 -10.87
C TYR A 33 2.86 -11.21 -11.46
N GLU A 34 3.91 -11.22 -12.28
CA GLU A 34 4.43 -10.01 -12.93
C GLU A 34 3.33 -9.34 -13.78
N ASP A 35 2.64 -10.13 -14.61
CA ASP A 35 1.67 -9.65 -15.60
C ASP A 35 0.37 -9.13 -14.97
N VAL A 36 -0.17 -9.83 -13.95
CA VAL A 36 -1.51 -9.52 -13.42
C VAL A 36 -1.50 -8.79 -12.09
N VAL A 37 -0.33 -8.69 -11.44
CA VAL A 37 -0.19 -8.03 -10.14
C VAL A 37 0.83 -6.91 -10.19
N ARG A 38 2.08 -7.22 -10.54
CA ARG A 38 3.18 -6.27 -10.31
C ARG A 38 3.20 -5.12 -11.30
N GLU A 39 3.17 -5.41 -12.60
CA GLU A 39 3.18 -4.36 -13.62
C GLU A 39 1.92 -3.49 -13.56
N PRO A 40 0.69 -4.06 -13.44
CA PRO A 40 -0.50 -3.23 -13.26
C PRO A 40 -0.48 -2.36 -12.00
N ALA A 41 0.13 -2.84 -10.90
CA ALA A 41 0.31 -2.03 -9.70
C ALA A 41 1.32 -0.89 -9.92
N LYS A 42 2.39 -1.11 -10.68
CA LYS A 42 3.35 -0.06 -11.05
C LYS A 42 2.70 0.98 -11.96
N ASP A 43 1.93 0.56 -12.95
CA ASP A 43 1.18 1.45 -13.84
C ASP A 43 0.19 2.31 -13.05
N PHE A 44 -0.51 1.71 -12.07
CA PHE A 44 -1.37 2.45 -11.16
C PHE A 44 -0.59 3.49 -10.34
N ILE A 45 0.56 3.11 -9.78
CA ILE A 45 1.40 4.02 -8.98
C ILE A 45 1.86 5.21 -9.84
N ASP A 46 2.33 4.95 -11.06
CA ASP A 46 2.79 5.98 -11.99
C ASP A 46 1.67 6.95 -12.35
N ALA A 47 0.52 6.41 -12.76
CA ALA A 47 -0.63 7.22 -13.12
C ALA A 47 -1.22 7.99 -11.93
N PHE A 48 -1.12 7.45 -10.71
CA PHE A 48 -1.60 8.10 -9.50
C PHE A 48 -0.66 9.21 -9.00
N ALA A 49 0.58 9.28 -9.49
CA ALA A 49 1.55 10.31 -9.07
C ALA A 49 1.02 11.73 -9.30
N THR A 50 0.42 12.01 -10.46
CA THR A 50 -0.12 13.34 -10.77
C THR A 50 -1.34 13.71 -9.91
N PRO A 51 -2.38 12.87 -9.78
CA PRO A 51 -3.47 13.09 -8.83
C PRO A 51 -2.98 13.26 -7.39
N LEU A 52 -2.01 12.44 -6.95
CA LEU A 52 -1.45 12.51 -5.60
C LEU A 52 -0.79 13.87 -5.35
N GLY A 53 -0.01 14.37 -6.31
CA GLY A 53 0.63 15.68 -6.23
C GLY A 53 -0.36 16.85 -6.12
N LYS A 54 -1.60 16.69 -6.61
CA LYS A 54 -2.66 17.70 -6.42
C LYS A 54 -3.25 17.69 -5.00
N ILE A 55 -3.13 16.58 -4.29
CA ILE A 55 -3.57 16.45 -2.88
C ILE A 55 -2.47 16.97 -1.95
N THR A 56 -1.22 16.59 -2.21
CA THR A 56 -0.06 17.01 -1.42
C THR A 56 1.23 16.76 -2.20
N GLU A 57 2.18 17.68 -2.07
CA GLU A 57 3.55 17.53 -2.61
C GLU A 57 4.43 16.61 -1.75
N HIS A 58 3.97 16.23 -0.56
CA HIS A 58 4.81 15.50 0.41
C HIS A 58 4.71 13.98 0.32
N PHE A 59 3.76 13.43 -0.45
CA PHE A 59 3.67 11.98 -0.68
C PHE A 59 4.36 11.60 -1.98
N VAL A 60 5.10 10.49 -1.92
CA VAL A 60 5.90 10.00 -3.04
C VAL A 60 5.23 8.77 -3.66
N ALA A 61 4.96 8.86 -4.96
CA ALA A 61 4.65 7.72 -5.82
C ALA A 61 5.93 7.24 -6.50
N ASP A 62 6.39 6.05 -6.15
CA ASP A 62 7.67 5.50 -6.57
C ASP A 62 7.48 4.09 -7.13
N THR A 63 7.75 3.93 -8.42
CA THR A 63 7.56 2.67 -9.16
C THR A 63 8.72 1.70 -9.03
N ARG A 64 9.77 2.04 -8.26
CA ARG A 64 10.91 1.15 -8.03
C ARG A 64 10.45 -0.18 -7.43
N SER A 65 10.97 -1.25 -8.03
CA SER A 65 10.73 -2.63 -7.63
C SER A 65 11.13 -2.97 -6.18
N VAL A 66 12.11 -2.24 -5.64
CA VAL A 66 12.61 -2.42 -4.28
C VAL A 66 12.67 -1.05 -3.62
N GLY A 67 12.02 -0.91 -2.46
CA GLY A 67 11.99 0.33 -1.71
C GLY A 67 11.03 1.41 -2.24
N GLY A 68 10.35 1.15 -3.36
CA GLY A 68 9.29 2.03 -3.87
C GLY A 68 7.96 1.89 -3.13
N SER A 69 6.90 2.42 -3.73
CA SER A 69 5.54 2.43 -3.17
C SER A 69 4.90 1.04 -3.15
N LEU A 70 5.26 0.16 -4.09
CA LEU A 70 4.76 -1.21 -4.08
C LEU A 70 5.47 -2.05 -3.02
N PHE A 71 4.72 -2.68 -2.11
CA PHE A 71 5.30 -3.62 -1.16
C PHE A 71 5.74 -4.92 -1.84
N ARG A 72 6.86 -5.47 -1.34
CA ARG A 72 7.26 -6.84 -1.68
C ARG A 72 6.15 -7.83 -1.33
N ILE A 73 5.94 -8.79 -2.23
CA ILE A 73 5.04 -9.93 -2.03
C ILE A 73 5.53 -10.87 -0.92
N HIS A 74 6.85 -10.96 -0.69
CA HIS A 74 7.41 -11.81 0.35
C HIS A 74 6.95 -11.36 1.75
N ARG A 75 6.49 -12.33 2.54
CA ARG A 75 6.13 -12.13 3.93
C ARG A 75 7.38 -12.12 4.81
N ASP A 76 7.40 -11.23 5.80
CA ASP A 76 8.40 -11.29 6.86
C ASP A 76 7.92 -12.28 7.93
N THR A 77 8.58 -13.43 8.03
CA THR A 77 8.15 -14.53 8.88
C THR A 77 8.96 -14.64 10.18
N ARG A 78 9.93 -13.75 10.42
CA ARG A 78 10.85 -13.85 11.57
C ARG A 78 10.12 -13.88 12.91
N PHE A 79 9.11 -13.02 13.07
CA PHE A 79 8.31 -12.89 14.30
C PHE A 79 6.86 -13.38 14.14
N SER A 80 6.50 -13.89 12.97
CA SER A 80 5.13 -14.35 12.67
C SER A 80 4.96 -15.83 13.04
N LYS A 81 3.80 -16.19 13.61
CA LYS A 81 3.38 -17.61 13.76
C LYS A 81 3.06 -18.24 12.41
N ASP A 82 2.51 -17.45 11.49
CA ASP A 82 2.31 -17.84 10.10
C ASP A 82 3.64 -17.77 9.35
N LYS A 83 4.10 -18.92 8.86
CA LYS A 83 5.38 -19.10 8.16
C LYS A 83 5.24 -19.16 6.64
N THR A 84 4.07 -18.83 6.09
CA THR A 84 3.88 -18.77 4.64
C THR A 84 4.85 -17.77 4.00
N PRO A 85 5.48 -18.12 2.86
CA PRO A 85 6.50 -17.29 2.21
C PRO A 85 5.95 -16.00 1.60
N TYR A 86 4.67 -15.97 1.19
CA TYR A 86 4.09 -14.85 0.46
C TYR A 86 2.86 -14.24 1.16
N LYS A 87 2.65 -12.95 0.91
CA LYS A 87 1.45 -12.22 1.30
C LYS A 87 0.31 -12.56 0.35
N THR A 88 -0.90 -12.64 0.88
CA THR A 88 -2.13 -12.92 0.14
C THR A 88 -2.92 -11.64 -0.14
N HIS A 89 -2.21 -10.53 -0.32
CA HIS A 89 -2.76 -9.22 -0.66
C HIS A 89 -1.69 -8.38 -1.36
N VAL A 90 -2.12 -7.36 -2.11
CA VAL A 90 -1.25 -6.33 -2.67
C VAL A 90 -1.35 -5.09 -1.78
N GLY A 91 -0.19 -4.59 -1.35
CA GLY A 91 -0.09 -3.36 -0.58
C GLY A 91 0.69 -2.31 -1.35
N ILE A 92 0.11 -1.14 -1.52
CA ILE A 92 0.76 0.03 -2.10
C ILE A 92 0.79 1.12 -1.04
N HIS A 93 1.96 1.69 -0.78
CA HIS A 93 2.17 2.71 0.24
C HIS A 93 2.84 3.94 -0.37
N PHE A 94 2.09 5.03 -0.45
CA PHE A 94 2.60 6.36 -0.78
C PHE A 94 3.13 7.00 0.50
N ARG A 95 4.46 6.96 0.65
CA ARG A 95 5.16 7.41 1.86
C ARG A 95 5.33 8.92 1.85
N HIS A 96 5.25 9.55 3.02
CA HIS A 96 5.70 10.92 3.18
C HIS A 96 7.21 11.03 2.93
N ILE A 97 7.68 12.14 2.36
CA ILE A 97 9.11 12.43 2.15
C ILE A 97 9.95 12.31 3.44
N ALA A 98 9.35 12.62 4.58
CA ALA A 98 9.96 12.46 5.91
C ALA A 98 10.11 11.00 6.37
N SER A 99 9.56 10.03 5.63
CA SER A 99 9.58 8.61 6.03
C SER A 99 10.97 7.99 6.04
N ARG A 100 11.95 8.63 5.39
CA ARG A 100 13.35 8.19 5.42
C ARG A 100 13.94 8.30 6.82
N ASP A 101 13.61 9.37 7.51
CA ASP A 101 14.19 9.73 8.81
C ASP A 101 13.19 9.47 9.95
N ASN A 102 11.90 9.27 9.64
CA ASN A 102 10.84 8.94 10.59
C ASN A 102 9.91 7.84 10.06
N VAL A 103 10.05 6.61 10.56
CA VAL A 103 9.21 5.45 10.16
C VAL A 103 7.72 5.61 10.51
N HIS A 104 7.37 6.55 11.39
CA HIS A 104 5.99 6.87 11.79
C HIS A 104 5.41 8.07 11.03
N ALA A 105 6.11 8.55 10.01
CA ALA A 105 5.60 9.61 9.15
C ALA A 105 4.25 9.21 8.51
N PRO A 106 3.41 10.20 8.15
CA PRO A 106 2.13 9.92 7.52
C PRO A 106 2.28 9.12 6.22
N GLY A 107 1.23 8.42 5.82
CA GLY A 107 1.21 7.76 4.52
C GLY A 107 -0.21 7.50 4.03
N MET A 108 -0.32 7.22 2.74
CA MET A 108 -1.53 6.70 2.12
C MET A 108 -1.29 5.26 1.68
N TYR A 109 -2.20 4.37 2.04
CA TYR A 109 -2.11 2.95 1.81
C TYR A 109 -3.31 2.47 0.99
N VAL A 110 -3.02 1.67 -0.04
CA VAL A 110 -4.03 0.95 -0.82
C VAL A 110 -3.83 -0.53 -0.58
N HIS A 111 -4.92 -1.20 -0.21
CA HIS A 111 -4.96 -2.62 0.06
C HIS A 111 -5.88 -3.33 -0.92
N LEU A 112 -5.35 -4.33 -1.61
CA LEU A 112 -6.10 -5.18 -2.54
C LEU A 112 -6.03 -6.63 -2.07
N GLU A 113 -7.14 -7.13 -1.54
CA GLU A 113 -7.33 -8.52 -1.12
C GLU A 113 -8.73 -8.98 -1.52
N PRO A 114 -8.90 -10.24 -1.99
CA PRO A 114 -10.22 -10.80 -2.25
C PRO A 114 -11.13 -10.69 -1.01
N GLY A 115 -12.20 -9.90 -1.13
CA GLY A 115 -13.17 -9.68 -0.05
C GLY A 115 -12.82 -8.57 0.95
N ALA A 116 -11.65 -7.93 0.84
CA ALA A 116 -11.19 -6.94 1.81
C ALA A 116 -10.36 -5.82 1.18
N CYS A 117 -10.87 -5.12 0.16
CA CYS A 117 -10.19 -3.96 -0.42
C CYS A 117 -10.48 -2.68 0.36
N PHE A 118 -9.45 -1.90 0.68
CA PHE A 118 -9.61 -0.62 1.37
C PHE A 118 -8.48 0.36 1.07
N VAL A 119 -8.71 1.63 1.35
CA VAL A 119 -7.70 2.69 1.36
C VAL A 119 -7.62 3.26 2.77
N GLY A 120 -6.41 3.51 3.25
CA GLY A 120 -6.16 4.18 4.52
C GLY A 120 -5.23 5.36 4.33
N ALA A 121 -5.41 6.42 5.10
CA ALA A 121 -4.46 7.53 5.16
C ALA A 121 -4.32 8.00 6.62
N GLY A 122 -3.11 8.35 7.03
CA GLY A 122 -2.85 8.86 8.37
C GLY A 122 -1.47 8.49 8.90
N LEU A 123 -1.33 8.56 10.22
CA LEU A 123 -0.10 8.18 10.93
C LEU A 123 -0.33 6.89 11.70
N TRP A 124 0.60 5.94 11.56
CA TRP A 124 0.57 4.71 12.33
C TRP A 124 1.43 4.80 13.59
N ARG A 125 0.78 4.71 14.76
CA ARG A 125 1.40 4.82 16.09
C ARG A 125 2.35 6.03 16.20
N PRO A 126 1.84 7.27 16.03
CA PRO A 126 2.66 8.47 16.18
C PRO A 126 3.22 8.59 17.60
N ALA A 127 4.39 9.23 17.74
CA ALA A 127 4.93 9.61 19.03
C ALA A 127 3.97 10.54 19.78
N THR A 128 4.03 10.55 21.11
CA THR A 128 3.10 11.35 21.94
C THR A 128 3.06 12.82 21.55
N ALA A 129 4.22 13.42 21.24
CA ALA A 129 4.31 14.82 20.83
C ALA A 129 3.60 15.09 19.49
N ASP A 130 3.73 14.18 18.51
CA ASP A 130 3.06 14.33 17.21
C ASP A 130 1.56 14.08 17.32
N ALA A 131 1.15 13.10 18.13
CA ALA A 131 -0.25 12.84 18.43
C ALA A 131 -0.91 14.05 19.11
N TYR A 132 -0.20 14.74 20.01
CA TYR A 132 -0.68 15.95 20.67
C TYR A 132 -0.91 17.07 19.67
N LYS A 133 0.07 17.36 18.80
CA LYS A 133 -0.07 18.38 17.73
C LYS A 133 -1.26 18.12 16.81
N ILE A 134 -1.51 16.87 16.44
CA ILE A 134 -2.66 16.50 15.60
C ILE A 134 -3.97 16.80 16.35
N ARG A 135 -4.04 16.46 17.64
CA ARG A 135 -5.25 16.72 18.45
C ARG A 135 -5.50 18.20 18.65
N GLU A 136 -4.47 19.00 18.93
CA GLU A 136 -4.59 20.46 18.99
C GLU A 136 -5.10 21.02 17.67
N ALA A 137 -4.51 20.64 16.53
CA ALA A 137 -4.96 21.10 15.22
C ALA A 137 -6.43 20.74 14.92
N ILE A 138 -6.92 19.59 15.41
CA ILE A 138 -8.34 19.21 15.29
C ILE A 138 -9.21 20.04 16.23
N ALA A 139 -8.76 20.31 17.45
CA ALA A 139 -9.49 21.11 18.43
C ALA A 139 -9.60 22.59 17.99
N ASP A 140 -8.55 23.13 17.36
CA ASP A 140 -8.48 24.51 16.89
C ASP A 140 -9.36 24.75 15.65
N ASP A 141 -9.52 23.74 14.77
CA ASP A 141 -10.45 23.80 13.63
C ASP A 141 -11.24 22.48 13.45
N PRO A 142 -12.26 22.24 14.29
CA PRO A 142 -13.10 21.05 14.18
C PRO A 142 -13.91 21.02 12.88
N GLY A 143 -14.19 22.18 12.30
CA GLY A 143 -14.92 22.32 11.05
C GLY A 143 -14.13 21.76 9.87
N ARG A 144 -12.83 22.05 9.79
CA ARG A 144 -11.93 21.47 8.78
C ARG A 144 -11.80 19.97 8.92
N TRP A 145 -11.70 19.44 10.14
CA TRP A 145 -11.67 18.01 10.38
C TRP A 145 -12.95 17.32 9.87
N LYS A 146 -14.14 17.85 10.21
CA LYS A 146 -15.42 17.33 9.73
C LYS A 146 -15.60 17.39 8.21
N ARG A 147 -14.98 18.35 7.50
CA ARG A 147 -15.04 18.39 6.03
C ARG A 147 -14.15 17.32 5.37
N ALA A 148 -13.12 16.87 6.07
CA ALA A 148 -12.15 15.91 5.56
C ALA A 148 -12.48 14.44 5.89
N THR A 149 -13.50 14.19 6.73
CA THR A 149 -13.94 12.86 7.20
C THR A 149 -15.41 12.64 6.89
#